data_AF-A0A9P0Q3T1-F1
#
_entry.id   AF-A0A9P0Q3T1-F1
#
_cell.length_a   1.000
_cell.length_b   1.000
_cell.length_c   1.000
_cell.angle_alpha   90.00
_cell.angle_beta   90.00
_cell.angle_gamma   90.00
#
_symmetry.space_group_name_H-M   'P 1'
#
loop_
_entity.id
_entity.type
_entity.pdbx_description
1 polymer ?
#
loop_
_entity_poly.entity_id
_entity_poly.type
_entity_poly.pdbx_seq_one_letter_code
_entity_poly.pdbx_strand_id
1 'polypeptide(L)'
;MLAYCLLARIILFNKRRSGEAARLTIDSYNSRPQWSEQSTTELKNSLTPFEVKLAERLAVVEIPGKRAKKVPVLLTDEVRVALDLLISKRTDCGISGNNPYIFACSKNSTQSLRGHAYLSKMCKLADLRNPELITATKLRKYVATVCQVFDLTETESDWLARHLGHDIRVHREFYRLHESTVELTKVSKLLMAVDEGKVSTFAGKSLADIDIDGK
;
A
#
# COMPACT_ATOMS: atom_id res chain seq x y z
N MET A 1 4.75 15.03 19.72
CA MET A 1 3.49 14.33 19.39
C MET A 1 3.25 14.25 17.88
N LEU A 2 3.31 15.37 17.15
CA LEU A 2 3.07 15.44 15.70
C LEU A 2 3.83 14.37 14.88
N ALA A 3 5.15 14.21 15.11
CA ALA A 3 5.96 13.22 14.40
C ALA A 3 5.44 11.78 14.55
N TYR A 4 4.86 11.42 15.70
CA TYR A 4 4.36 10.08 15.97
C TYR A 4 3.04 9.82 15.25
N CYS A 5 2.12 10.80 15.33
CA CYS A 5 0.85 10.76 14.61
C CYS A 5 1.08 10.69 13.10
N LEU A 6 2.00 11.51 12.58
CA LEU A 6 2.29 11.60 11.16
C LEU A 6 2.95 10.31 10.64
N LEU A 7 3.92 9.76 11.38
CA LEU A 7 4.54 8.48 11.04
C LEU A 7 3.49 7.36 11.01
N ALA A 8 2.61 7.29 12.01
CA ALA A 8 1.50 6.33 12.04
C ALA A 8 0.54 6.55 10.86
N ARG A 9 0.17 7.79 10.54
CA ARG A 9 -0.71 8.15 9.41
C ARG A 9 -0.13 7.71 8.07
N ILE A 10 1.16 7.93 7.84
CA ILE A 10 1.85 7.50 6.61
C ILE A 10 1.86 5.97 6.50
N ILE A 11 2.18 5.27 7.59
CA ILE A 11 2.17 3.79 7.62
C ILE A 11 0.75 3.25 7.37
N LEU A 12 -0.26 3.84 8.00
CA LEU A 12 -1.66 3.46 7.83
C LEU A 12 -2.15 3.75 6.42
N PHE A 13 -1.81 4.90 5.82
CA PHE A 13 -2.27 5.26 4.49
C PHE A 13 -1.70 4.33 3.42
N ASN A 14 -0.37 4.20 3.42
CA ASN A 14 0.35 3.41 2.42
C ASN A 14 0.28 1.91 2.70
N LYS A 15 -0.16 1.51 3.90
CA LYS A 15 -0.21 0.10 4.34
C LYS A 15 1.13 -0.61 4.08
N ARG A 16 2.25 0.11 4.20
CA ARG A 16 3.61 -0.36 3.89
C ARG A 16 4.38 -0.84 5.12
N ARG A 17 5.60 -1.37 4.92
CA ARG A 17 6.47 -1.74 6.03
C ARG A 17 6.80 -0.50 6.87
N SER A 18 6.61 -0.60 8.19
CA SER A 18 6.79 0.51 9.12
C SER A 18 8.19 1.12 9.11
N GLY A 19 9.22 0.30 8.89
CA GLY A 19 10.61 0.77 8.81
C GLY A 19 10.93 1.58 7.55
N GLU A 20 10.15 1.44 6.48
CA GLU A 20 10.35 2.21 5.24
C GLU A 20 9.90 3.65 5.47
N ALA A 21 8.68 3.88 5.98
CA ALA A 21 8.18 5.22 6.30
C ALA A 21 9.07 5.98 7.30
N ALA A 22 9.61 5.28 8.30
CA ALA A 22 10.53 5.86 9.28
C ALA A 22 11.86 6.36 8.67
N ARG A 23 12.31 5.73 7.57
CA ARG A 23 13.57 6.08 6.88
C ARG A 23 13.43 7.18 5.85
N LEU A 24 12.27 7.86 5.79
CA LEU A 24 12.09 9.03 4.94
C LEU A 24 13.10 10.13 5.33
N THR A 25 13.97 10.49 4.40
CA THR A 25 14.97 11.55 4.56
C THR A 25 14.47 12.89 4.04
N ILE A 26 15.07 13.98 4.53
CA ILE A 26 14.80 15.33 4.04
C ILE A 26 15.14 15.42 2.55
N ASP A 27 16.27 14.86 2.14
CA ASP A 27 16.72 14.88 0.74
C ASP A 27 15.74 14.16 -0.18
N SER A 28 15.30 12.94 0.17
CA SER A 28 14.31 12.21 -0.62
C SER A 28 13.00 12.98 -0.72
N TYR A 29 12.58 13.62 0.36
CA TYR A 29 11.38 14.45 0.36
C TYR A 29 11.55 15.68 -0.54
N ASN A 30 12.64 16.43 -0.43
CA ASN A 30 12.85 17.65 -1.23
C ASN A 30 13.13 17.37 -2.71
N SER A 31 13.76 16.24 -3.04
CA SER A 31 14.02 15.78 -4.40
C SER A 31 12.82 15.05 -5.05
N ARG A 32 11.67 15.01 -4.37
CA ARG A 32 10.48 14.33 -4.89
C ARG A 32 10.05 14.93 -6.24
N PRO A 33 9.67 14.11 -7.23
CA PRO A 33 9.14 14.60 -8.49
C PRO A 33 7.83 15.37 -8.28
N GLN A 34 7.71 16.53 -8.94
CA GLN A 34 6.48 17.30 -9.00
C GLN A 34 5.66 16.81 -10.20
N TRP A 35 4.93 15.70 -10.02
CA TRP A 35 4.19 15.06 -11.12
C TRP A 35 3.15 15.98 -11.76
N SER A 36 2.52 16.88 -11.00
CA SER A 36 1.60 17.89 -11.52
C SER A 36 2.28 18.84 -12.52
N GLU A 37 3.56 19.14 -12.33
CA GLU A 37 4.34 20.05 -13.18
C GLU A 37 5.09 19.31 -14.30
N GLN A 38 5.50 18.05 -14.03
CA GLN A 38 6.34 17.24 -14.92
C GLN A 38 5.56 16.36 -15.90
N SER A 39 4.24 16.19 -15.70
CA SER A 39 3.41 15.43 -16.64
C SER A 39 3.15 16.24 -17.91
N THR A 40 3.47 15.65 -19.07
CA THR A 40 3.16 16.25 -20.38
C THR A 40 1.65 16.46 -20.52
N THR A 41 1.26 17.48 -21.30
CA THR A 41 -0.16 17.76 -21.57
C THR A 41 -0.87 16.55 -22.17
N GLU A 42 -0.18 15.78 -23.02
CA GLU A 42 -0.69 14.53 -23.60
C GLU A 42 -0.99 13.46 -22.55
N LEU A 43 -0.09 13.28 -21.57
CA LEU A 43 -0.32 12.32 -20.49
C LEU A 43 -1.51 12.75 -19.63
N LYS A 44 -1.62 14.04 -19.30
CA LYS A 44 -2.76 14.58 -18.55
C LYS A 44 -4.09 14.38 -19.28
N ASN A 45 -4.10 14.47 -20.61
CA ASN A 45 -5.30 14.26 -21.43
C ASN A 45 -5.72 12.79 -21.49
N SER A 46 -4.81 11.84 -21.24
CA SER A 46 -5.13 10.41 -21.17
C SER A 46 -5.75 9.98 -19.82
N LEU A 47 -5.65 10.83 -18.79
CA LEU A 47 -6.19 10.57 -17.46
C LEU A 47 -7.65 10.98 -17.36
N THR A 48 -8.43 10.23 -16.58
CA THR A 48 -9.77 10.62 -16.19
C THR A 48 -9.73 11.89 -15.31
N PRO A 49 -10.83 12.68 -15.25
CA PRO A 49 -10.89 13.85 -14.37
C PRO A 49 -10.60 13.56 -12.90
N PHE A 50 -10.88 12.33 -12.45
CA PHE A 50 -10.60 11.89 -11.09
C PHE A 50 -9.11 11.59 -10.89
N GLU A 51 -8.45 10.93 -11.85
CA GLU A 51 -7.01 10.66 -11.80
C GLU A 51 -6.18 11.94 -11.85
N VAL A 52 -6.60 12.93 -12.63
CA VAL A 52 -5.99 14.27 -12.63
C VAL A 52 -6.05 14.88 -11.22
N LYS A 53 -7.23 14.87 -10.59
CA LYS A 53 -7.39 15.36 -9.21
C LYS A 53 -6.55 14.58 -8.20
N LEU A 54 -6.39 13.26 -8.39
CA LEU A 54 -5.52 12.45 -7.54
C LEU A 54 -4.05 12.82 -7.71
N ALA A 55 -3.59 13.03 -8.94
CA ALA A 55 -2.22 13.43 -9.25
C ALA A 55 -1.88 14.84 -8.71
N GLU A 56 -2.87 15.72 -8.61
CA GLU A 56 -2.73 17.04 -8.00
C GLU A 56 -2.64 16.98 -6.46
N ARG A 57 -3.39 16.08 -5.82
CA ARG A 57 -3.53 16.01 -4.35
C ARG A 57 -2.58 15.02 -3.67
N LEU A 58 -1.92 14.17 -4.43
CA LEU A 58 -1.00 13.16 -3.93
C LEU A 58 0.40 13.42 -4.49
N ALA A 59 1.38 13.50 -3.60
CA ALA A 59 2.78 13.46 -3.98
C ALA A 59 3.33 12.04 -3.79
N VAL A 60 4.20 11.62 -4.71
CA VAL A 60 4.96 10.38 -4.60
C VAL A 60 6.38 10.73 -4.16
N VAL A 61 6.82 10.19 -3.03
CA VAL A 61 8.23 10.25 -2.61
C VAL A 61 8.87 8.88 -2.73
N GLU A 62 10.07 8.83 -3.31
CA GLU A 62 10.86 7.61 -3.36
C GLU A 62 11.76 7.50 -2.13
N ILE A 63 11.61 6.41 -1.38
CA ILE A 63 12.44 6.13 -0.20
C ILE A 63 13.30 4.88 -0.41
N PRO A 64 14.45 4.76 0.29
CA PRO A 64 15.29 3.57 0.20
C PRO A 64 14.62 2.35 0.85
N GLY A 65 14.32 1.35 0.01
CA GLY A 65 13.88 0.03 0.39
C GLY A 65 15.04 -0.95 0.62
N LYS A 66 14.74 -2.24 0.72
CA LYS A 66 15.77 -3.28 0.81
C LYS A 66 16.60 -3.34 -0.47
N ARG A 67 17.91 -3.62 -0.34
CA ARG A 67 18.85 -3.81 -1.47
C ARG A 67 18.91 -2.60 -2.42
N ALA A 68 18.90 -1.39 -1.86
CA ALA A 68 18.93 -0.11 -2.61
C ALA A 68 17.77 0.11 -3.60
N LYS A 69 16.74 -0.76 -3.61
CA LYS A 69 15.54 -0.52 -4.40
C LYS A 69 14.77 0.65 -3.82
N LYS A 70 14.59 1.70 -4.61
CA LYS A 70 13.69 2.80 -4.27
C LYS A 70 12.26 2.30 -4.28
N VAL A 71 11.46 2.82 -3.35
CA VAL A 71 10.07 2.42 -3.21
C VAL A 71 9.17 3.64 -3.02
N PRO A 72 8.00 3.69 -3.67
CA PRO A 72 7.13 4.86 -3.62
C PRO A 72 6.33 4.89 -2.30
N VAL A 73 6.17 6.10 -1.77
CA VAL A 73 5.28 6.43 -0.66
C VAL A 73 4.41 7.61 -1.10
N LEU A 74 3.10 7.45 -0.95
CA LEU A 74 2.10 8.47 -1.21
C LEU A 74 1.94 9.39 0.00
N LEU A 75 1.94 10.69 -0.26
CA LEU A 75 1.76 11.74 0.72
C LEU A 75 0.59 12.63 0.30
N THR A 76 -0.38 12.80 1.19
CA THR A 76 -1.48 13.75 1.00
C THR A 76 -1.02 15.17 1.32
N ASP A 77 -1.75 16.18 0.84
CA ASP A 77 -1.46 17.60 1.11
C ASP A 77 -1.29 17.91 2.60
N GLU A 78 -2.23 17.44 3.44
CA GLU A 78 -2.17 17.60 4.90
C GLU A 78 -0.88 16.99 5.49
N VAL A 79 -0.46 15.83 4.98
CA VAL A 79 0.76 15.17 5.42
C VAL A 79 1.98 15.99 5.02
N ARG A 80 2.01 16.56 3.81
CA ARG A 80 3.11 17.42 3.34
C ARG A 80 3.26 18.66 4.21
N VAL A 81 2.18 19.37 4.47
CA VAL A 81 2.18 20.55 5.35
C VAL A 81 2.72 20.19 6.74
N ALA A 82 2.31 19.04 7.30
CA ALA A 82 2.82 18.57 8.58
C ALA A 82 4.30 18.16 8.53
N LEU A 83 4.78 17.56 7.43
CA LEU A 83 6.19 17.23 7.22
C LEU A 83 7.04 18.51 7.15
N ASP A 84 6.58 19.52 6.42
CA ASP A 84 7.25 20.81 6.30
C ASP A 84 7.38 21.49 7.67
N LEU A 85 6.31 21.45 8.47
CA LEU A 85 6.34 21.94 9.85
C LEU A 85 7.37 21.17 10.71
N LEU A 86 7.40 19.84 10.62
CA LEU A 86 8.40 19.04 11.34
C LEU A 86 9.83 19.39 10.94
N ILE A 87 10.09 19.61 9.65
CA ILE A 87 11.40 20.01 9.14
C ILE A 87 11.80 21.38 9.66
N SER A 88 10.87 22.36 9.66
CA SER A 88 11.14 23.71 10.14
C SER A 88 11.45 23.77 11.65
N LYS A 89 10.91 22.84 12.44
CA LYS A 89 11.02 22.80 13.91
C LYS A 89 12.08 21.84 14.44
N ARG A 90 12.97 21.32 13.59
CA ARG A 90 13.99 20.33 13.98
C ARG A 90 14.93 20.83 15.07
N THR A 91 15.47 22.03 14.88
CA THR A 91 16.42 22.65 15.81
C THR A 91 15.77 22.90 17.17
N ASP A 92 14.55 23.45 17.17
CA ASP A 92 13.73 23.69 18.37
C ASP A 92 13.48 22.41 19.18
N CYS A 93 13.45 21.25 18.52
CA CYS A 93 13.25 19.94 19.12
C CYS A 93 14.56 19.22 19.51
N GLY A 94 15.73 19.88 19.41
CA GLY A 94 17.03 19.29 19.76
C GLY A 94 17.42 18.12 18.86
N ILE A 95 16.99 18.14 17.59
CA ILE A 95 17.40 17.16 16.58
C ILE A 95 18.74 17.61 15.99
N SER A 96 19.71 16.69 15.91
CA SER A 96 21.01 16.97 15.32
C SER A 96 20.90 17.29 13.83
N GLY A 97 21.63 18.30 13.37
CA GLY A 97 21.76 18.62 11.94
C GLY A 97 22.35 17.47 11.11
N ASN A 98 23.11 16.57 11.73
CA ASN A 98 23.69 15.40 11.06
C ASN A 98 22.69 14.24 10.88
N ASN A 99 21.48 14.34 11.41
CA ASN A 99 20.45 13.32 11.23
C ASN A 99 19.66 13.60 9.94
N PRO A 100 19.70 12.72 8.92
CA PRO A 100 19.04 12.98 7.64
C PRO A 100 17.54 12.69 7.64
N TYR A 101 17.02 12.01 8.67
CA TYR A 101 15.65 11.52 8.70
C TYR A 101 14.67 12.61 9.12
N ILE A 102 13.51 12.72 8.46
CA ILE A 102 12.44 13.61 8.91
C ILE A 102 11.94 13.15 10.28
N PHE A 103 11.68 11.85 10.42
CA PHE A 103 11.33 11.20 11.68
C PHE A 103 12.59 10.85 12.47
N ALA A 104 13.35 11.86 12.89
CA ALA A 104 14.59 11.69 13.64
C ALA A 104 14.37 11.44 15.14
N CYS A 105 15.29 10.69 15.75
CA CYS A 105 15.43 10.64 17.21
C CYS A 105 16.13 11.91 17.72
N SER A 106 15.64 12.47 18.82
CA SER A 106 16.30 13.57 19.55
C SER A 106 17.61 13.12 20.23
N LYS A 107 18.39 14.08 20.76
CA LYS A 107 19.61 13.86 21.59
C LYS A 107 20.82 13.33 20.82
N ASN A 108 21.27 14.06 19.79
CA ASN A 108 22.49 13.73 19.02
C ASN A 108 22.50 12.32 18.37
N SER A 109 21.32 11.72 18.18
CA SER A 109 21.19 10.48 17.44
C SER A 109 21.16 10.74 15.93
N THR A 110 21.76 9.85 15.16
CA THR A 110 21.64 9.79 13.68
C THR A 110 20.58 8.79 13.22
N GLN A 111 19.77 8.26 14.15
CA GLN A 111 18.76 7.25 13.85
C GLN A 111 17.37 7.85 13.62
N SER A 112 16.53 7.08 12.91
CA SER A 112 15.10 7.37 12.77
C SER A 112 14.28 6.74 13.89
N LEU A 113 13.07 7.28 14.09
CA LEU A 113 12.06 6.71 14.95
C LEU A 113 11.67 5.29 14.52
N ARG A 114 11.39 4.41 15.49
CA ARG A 114 10.93 3.05 15.19
C ARG A 114 9.45 3.05 14.79
N GLY A 115 9.16 3.00 13.49
CA GLY A 115 7.79 3.09 12.97
C GLY A 115 6.78 2.12 13.60
N HIS A 116 7.16 0.86 13.87
CA HIS A 116 6.26 -0.09 14.53
C HIS A 116 5.90 0.33 15.97
N ALA A 117 6.89 0.80 16.74
CA ALA A 117 6.69 1.20 18.13
C ALA A 117 5.71 2.39 18.21
N TYR A 118 5.87 3.38 17.33
CA TYR A 118 5.00 4.55 17.32
C TYR A 118 3.62 4.27 16.73
N LEU A 119 3.48 3.39 15.73
CA LEU A 119 2.17 2.91 15.29
C LEU A 119 1.42 2.23 16.44
N SER A 120 2.08 1.29 17.14
CA SER A 120 1.48 0.61 18.29
C SER A 120 1.10 1.58 19.41
N LYS A 121 1.98 2.54 19.71
CA LYS A 121 1.70 3.61 20.68
C LYS A 121 0.47 4.43 20.29
N MET A 122 0.36 4.85 19.03
CA MET A 122 -0.80 5.61 18.56
C MET A 122 -2.09 4.80 18.61
N CYS A 123 -2.05 3.50 18.28
CA CYS A 123 -3.23 2.63 18.37
C CYS A 123 -3.72 2.47 19.81
N LYS A 124 -2.80 2.36 20.78
CA LYS A 124 -3.14 2.30 22.22
C LYS A 124 -3.74 3.61 22.74
N LEU A 125 -3.35 4.75 22.16
CA LEU A 125 -3.90 6.06 22.53
C LEU A 125 -5.27 6.34 21.91
N ALA A 126 -5.65 5.60 20.86
CA ALA A 126 -6.85 5.87 20.06
C ALA A 126 -8.12 5.13 20.55
N ASP A 127 -8.12 4.60 21.78
CA ASP A 127 -9.23 3.86 22.41
C ASP A 127 -9.92 2.84 21.47
N LEU A 128 -9.10 2.02 20.80
CA LEU A 128 -9.56 1.03 19.83
C LEU A 128 -9.98 -0.26 20.55
N ARG A 129 -10.97 -0.98 19.99
CA ARG A 129 -11.39 -2.29 20.52
C ARG A 129 -10.27 -3.33 20.50
N ASN A 130 -9.54 -3.42 19.39
CA ASN A 130 -8.51 -4.44 19.14
C ASN A 130 -7.23 -3.81 18.52
N PRO A 131 -6.49 -2.96 19.26
CA PRO A 131 -5.33 -2.22 18.73
C PRO A 131 -4.19 -3.12 18.25
N GLU A 132 -4.06 -4.33 18.78
CA GLU A 132 -3.06 -5.35 18.39
C GLU A 132 -3.30 -5.94 17.00
N LEU A 133 -4.49 -5.75 16.42
CA LEU A 133 -4.76 -6.08 15.02
C LEU A 133 -4.16 -5.06 14.05
N ILE A 134 -3.91 -3.83 14.51
CA ILE A 134 -3.37 -2.75 13.69
C ILE A 134 -1.84 -2.75 13.74
N THR A 135 -1.25 -3.62 12.92
CA THR A 135 0.21 -3.66 12.71
C THR A 135 0.53 -3.53 11.24
N ALA A 136 1.68 -2.95 10.90
CA ALA A 136 2.13 -2.83 9.51
C ALA A 136 2.17 -4.17 8.75
N THR A 137 2.36 -5.29 9.44
CA THR A 137 2.30 -6.63 8.82
C THR A 137 0.88 -7.10 8.60
N LYS A 138 -0.01 -6.98 9.60
CA LYS A 138 -1.43 -7.37 9.46
C LYS A 138 -2.14 -6.49 8.42
N LEU A 139 -1.82 -5.20 8.37
CA LEU A 139 -2.33 -4.26 7.37
C LEU A 139 -1.90 -4.63 5.94
N ARG A 140 -0.64 -5.02 5.73
CA ARG A 140 -0.18 -5.52 4.42
C ARG A 140 -0.89 -6.81 4.01
N LYS A 141 -1.06 -7.74 4.94
CA LYS A 141 -1.80 -8.99 4.70
C LYS A 141 -3.27 -8.68 4.34
N TYR A 142 -3.91 -7.79 5.11
CA TYR A 142 -5.29 -7.37 4.86
C TYR A 142 -5.46 -6.78 3.46
N VAL A 143 -4.61 -5.84 3.04
CA VAL A 143 -4.69 -5.27 1.69
C VAL A 143 -4.46 -6.34 0.63
N ALA A 144 -3.45 -7.22 0.80
CA ALA A 144 -3.24 -8.31 -0.15
C ALA A 144 -4.46 -9.21 -0.27
N THR A 145 -5.12 -9.57 0.84
CA THR A 145 -6.33 -10.40 0.86
C THR A 145 -7.53 -9.69 0.26
N VAL A 146 -7.81 -8.44 0.64
CA VAL A 146 -8.94 -7.70 0.07
C VAL A 146 -8.73 -7.48 -1.42
N CYS A 147 -7.48 -7.25 -1.85
CA CYS A 147 -7.21 -7.05 -3.26
C CYS A 147 -7.44 -8.30 -4.11
N GLN A 148 -7.39 -9.51 -3.53
CA GLN A 148 -7.73 -10.75 -4.25
C GLN A 148 -9.17 -10.78 -4.77
N VAL A 149 -10.07 -9.98 -4.20
CA VAL A 149 -11.47 -9.87 -4.64
C VAL A 149 -11.58 -9.04 -5.94
N PHE A 150 -10.59 -8.20 -6.25
CA PHE A 150 -10.59 -7.42 -7.48
C PHE A 150 -10.02 -8.24 -8.64
N ASP A 151 -10.66 -8.13 -9.80
CA ASP A 151 -10.17 -8.69 -11.06
C ASP A 151 -9.07 -7.78 -11.65
N LEU A 152 -7.90 -7.80 -11.01
CA LEU A 152 -6.74 -7.00 -11.42
C LEU A 152 -6.01 -7.68 -12.57
N THR A 153 -5.67 -6.92 -13.61
CA THR A 153 -4.74 -7.37 -14.65
C THR A 153 -3.37 -7.69 -14.05
N GLU A 154 -2.54 -8.47 -14.76
CA GLU A 154 -1.17 -8.75 -14.32
C GLU A 154 -0.36 -7.47 -14.05
N THR A 155 -0.58 -6.44 -14.86
CA THR A 155 0.11 -5.15 -14.75
C THR A 155 -0.30 -4.41 -13.47
N GLU A 156 -1.59 -4.36 -13.16
CA GLU A 156 -2.11 -3.74 -11.93
C GLU A 156 -1.68 -4.52 -10.68
N SER A 157 -1.67 -5.85 -10.77
CA SER A 157 -1.14 -6.73 -9.72
C SER A 157 0.34 -6.47 -9.45
N ASP A 158 1.13 -6.27 -10.49
CA ASP A 158 2.56 -5.93 -10.38
C ASP A 158 2.75 -4.53 -9.76
N TRP A 159 1.89 -3.56 -10.10
CA TRP A 159 1.88 -2.23 -9.49
C TRP A 159 1.58 -2.29 -7.99
N LEU A 160 0.55 -3.05 -7.60
CA LEU A 160 0.16 -3.25 -6.20
C LEU A 160 1.28 -3.97 -5.42
N ALA A 161 1.85 -5.03 -5.98
CA ALA A 161 2.95 -5.77 -5.35
C ALA A 161 4.15 -4.87 -5.06
N ARG A 162 4.52 -4.02 -6.04
CA ARG A 162 5.59 -3.02 -5.90
C ARG A 162 5.28 -2.00 -4.82
N HIS A 163 4.04 -1.54 -4.73
CA HIS A 163 3.59 -0.60 -3.70
C HIS A 163 3.66 -1.22 -2.30
N LEU A 164 3.18 -2.45 -2.11
CA LEU A 164 3.22 -3.17 -0.83
C LEU A 164 4.63 -3.66 -0.45
N GLY A 165 5.58 -3.56 -1.38
CA GLY A 165 6.96 -4.02 -1.22
C GLY A 165 7.07 -5.54 -1.15
N HIS A 166 6.13 -6.26 -1.77
CA HIS A 166 6.14 -7.73 -1.88
C HIS A 166 7.14 -8.19 -2.94
N ASP A 167 7.67 -9.40 -2.76
CA ASP A 167 8.33 -10.08 -3.86
C ASP A 167 7.25 -10.50 -4.85
N ILE A 168 7.43 -10.17 -6.12
CA ILE A 168 6.44 -10.37 -7.17
C ILE A 168 6.09 -11.84 -7.36
N ARG A 169 7.05 -12.75 -7.11
CA ARG A 169 6.85 -14.20 -7.21
C ARG A 169 5.97 -14.72 -6.07
N VAL A 170 6.25 -14.27 -4.84
CA VAL A 170 5.43 -14.58 -3.65
C VAL A 170 4.03 -14.00 -3.80
N HIS A 171 3.91 -12.80 -4.39
CA HIS A 171 2.62 -12.16 -4.61
C HIS A 171 1.77 -12.90 -5.66
N ARG A 172 2.40 -13.32 -6.77
CA ARG A 172 1.75 -14.11 -7.82
C ARG A 172 1.34 -15.50 -7.33
N GLU A 173 2.16 -16.18 -6.52
CA GLU A 173 1.78 -17.47 -5.90
C GLU A 173 0.57 -17.33 -4.97
N PHE A 174 0.50 -16.25 -4.19
CA PHE A 174 -0.66 -15.95 -3.33
C PHE A 174 -1.94 -15.61 -4.13
N TYR A 175 -1.82 -15.00 -5.31
CA TYR A 175 -2.95 -14.76 -6.21
C TYR A 175 -3.39 -16.03 -6.94
N ARG A 176 -2.41 -16.82 -7.41
CA ARG A 176 -2.67 -18.14 -7.99
C ARG A 176 -3.45 -19.04 -7.05
N LEU A 177 -3.26 -18.96 -5.74
CA LEU A 177 -4.06 -19.73 -4.79
C LEU A 177 -5.57 -19.41 -4.88
N HIS A 178 -5.93 -18.14 -5.12
CA HIS A 178 -7.33 -17.73 -5.31
C HIS A 178 -7.81 -17.99 -6.73
N GLU A 179 -6.99 -17.77 -7.76
CA GLU A 179 -7.29 -18.24 -9.12
C GLU A 179 -7.55 -19.74 -9.12
N SER A 180 -6.70 -20.55 -8.49
CA SER A 180 -6.89 -21.98 -8.30
C SER A 180 -8.12 -22.31 -7.47
N THR A 181 -8.57 -21.44 -6.56
CA THR A 181 -9.84 -21.65 -5.83
C THR A 181 -11.04 -21.33 -6.72
N VAL A 182 -11.00 -20.23 -7.48
CA VAL A 182 -12.05 -19.84 -8.45
C VAL A 182 -12.11 -20.84 -9.61
N GLU A 183 -10.97 -21.25 -10.13
CA GLU A 183 -10.78 -22.30 -11.11
C GLU A 183 -11.26 -23.64 -10.57
N LEU A 184 -10.83 -24.05 -9.36
CA LEU A 184 -11.36 -25.24 -8.69
C LEU A 184 -12.88 -25.15 -8.57
N THR A 185 -13.45 -24.03 -8.15
CA THR A 185 -14.91 -23.91 -7.98
C THR A 185 -15.63 -23.99 -9.34
N LYS A 186 -15.12 -23.30 -10.38
CA LYS A 186 -15.70 -23.32 -11.74
C LYS A 186 -15.55 -24.68 -12.40
N VAL A 187 -14.39 -25.33 -12.26
CA VAL A 187 -14.10 -26.66 -12.77
C VAL A 187 -14.88 -27.72 -11.98
N SER A 188 -14.97 -27.62 -10.66
CA SER A 188 -15.79 -28.50 -9.84
C SER A 188 -17.27 -28.42 -10.21
N LYS A 189 -17.81 -27.21 -10.46
CA LYS A 189 -19.17 -27.06 -11.00
C LYS A 189 -19.32 -27.77 -12.34
N LEU A 190 -18.41 -27.54 -13.29
CA LEU A 190 -18.44 -28.24 -14.57
C LEU A 190 -18.41 -29.76 -14.40
N LEU A 191 -17.50 -30.27 -13.56
CA LEU A 191 -17.35 -31.70 -13.29
C LEU A 191 -18.60 -32.29 -12.61
N MET A 192 -19.23 -31.56 -11.69
CA MET A 192 -20.50 -31.96 -11.06
C MET A 192 -21.66 -32.00 -12.07
N ALA A 193 -21.76 -31.03 -12.98
CA ALA A 193 -22.77 -31.05 -14.04
C ALA A 193 -22.61 -32.24 -15.00
N VAL A 194 -21.36 -32.67 -15.22
CA VAL A 194 -21.04 -33.88 -15.99
C VAL A 194 -21.46 -35.14 -15.24
N ASP A 195 -21.14 -35.24 -13.95
CA ASP A 195 -21.47 -36.38 -13.09
C ASP A 195 -23.00 -36.57 -12.93
N GLU A 196 -23.75 -35.47 -12.81
CA GLU A 196 -25.22 -35.49 -12.72
C GLU A 196 -25.93 -35.74 -14.07
N GLY A 197 -25.18 -35.90 -15.17
CA GLY A 197 -25.74 -36.09 -16.51
C GLY A 197 -26.48 -34.87 -17.09
N LYS A 198 -26.26 -33.68 -16.52
CA LYS A 198 -26.95 -32.43 -16.89
C LYS A 198 -26.22 -31.62 -17.97
N VAL A 199 -25.25 -32.20 -18.66
CA VAL A 199 -24.39 -31.51 -19.64
C VAL A 199 -25.18 -30.81 -20.75
N SER A 200 -26.26 -31.44 -21.25
CA SER A 200 -27.10 -30.89 -22.32
C SER A 200 -27.82 -29.58 -21.93
N THR A 201 -28.14 -29.40 -20.64
CA THR A 201 -28.80 -28.20 -20.08
C THR A 201 -27.90 -26.95 -20.09
N PHE A 202 -26.59 -27.13 -20.27
CA PHE A 202 -25.59 -26.06 -20.26
C PHE A 202 -24.86 -25.92 -21.60
N ALA A 203 -25.33 -26.58 -22.66
CA ALA A 203 -24.76 -26.46 -23.99
C ALA A 203 -24.80 -25.00 -24.48
N GLY A 204 -23.62 -24.46 -24.85
CA GLY A 204 -23.46 -23.08 -25.31
C GLY A 204 -23.39 -22.02 -24.20
N LYS A 205 -23.42 -22.41 -22.92
CA LYS A 205 -23.29 -21.48 -21.78
C LYS A 205 -21.83 -21.33 -21.32
N SER A 206 -21.50 -20.20 -20.70
CA SER A 206 -20.20 -19.96 -20.08
C SER A 206 -20.10 -20.68 -18.73
N LEU A 207 -18.87 -20.95 -18.27
CA LEU A 207 -18.61 -21.48 -16.91
C LEU A 207 -19.18 -20.60 -15.80
N ALA A 208 -19.37 -19.30 -16.04
CA ALA A 208 -20.00 -18.38 -15.10
C ALA A 208 -21.52 -18.63 -14.95
N ASP A 209 -22.16 -19.23 -15.96
CA ASP A 209 -23.61 -19.44 -16.03
C ASP A 209 -24.04 -20.86 -15.59
N ILE A 210 -23.08 -21.66 -15.11
CA ILE A 210 -23.33 -22.99 -14.54
C ILE A 210 -23.69 -22.79 -13.08
N ASP A 211 -24.98 -22.91 -12.78
CA ASP A 211 -25.48 -22.93 -11.41
C ASP A 211 -25.96 -24.33 -11.07
N ILE A 212 -25.38 -24.89 -10.01
CA ILE A 212 -25.67 -26.22 -9.49
C ILE A 212 -25.88 -25.99 -8.01
N ASP A 213 -27.14 -26.08 -7.57
CA ASP A 213 -27.48 -25.94 -6.16
C ASP A 213 -26.73 -27.01 -5.38
N GLY A 214 -25.75 -26.58 -4.58
CA GLY A 214 -25.02 -27.45 -3.68
C GLY A 214 -25.96 -27.98 -2.60
N LYS A 215 -26.34 -29.26 -2.70
CA LYS A 215 -26.97 -29.99 -1.60
C LYS A 215 -25.93 -30.59 -0.66
#